data_AF-A0A842Q688-F1
#
_entry.id   AF-A0A842Q688-F1
#
_cell.length_a   1.000
_cell.length_b   1.000
_cell.length_c   1.000
_cell.angle_alpha   90.00
_cell.angle_beta   90.00
_cell.angle_gamma   90.00
#
_symmetry.space_group_name_H-M   'P 1'
#
loop_
_entity.id
_entity.type
_entity.pdbx_description
1 polymer ?
#
loop_
_entity_poly.entity_id
_entity_poly.type
_entity_poly.pdbx_seq_one_letter_code
_entity_poly.pdbx_strand_id
1 'polypeptide(L)'
;MPKKLFVIGVGPGSPKYLTDIAKDTIRQSRYIIGYKYTLTTIESIIDRNRQEIYVVSMKNQENVYQQVHNRMKEGDCCTIPFTGDVNFSESEVVDRLFEIFGDDNVEIIPGISSIQ
;
A
#
# COMPACT_ATOMS: atom_id res chain seq x y z
N MET A 1 -7.28 -9.96 15.52
CA MET A 1 -6.27 -10.10 14.43
C MET A 1 -5.29 -8.96 14.59
N PRO A 2 -3.97 -9.15 14.33
CA PRO A 2 -3.03 -8.05 14.40
C PRO A 2 -3.33 -6.98 13.34
N LYS A 3 -2.72 -5.80 13.48
CA LYS A 3 -2.74 -4.76 12.44
C LYS A 3 -2.02 -5.31 11.22
N LYS A 4 -2.64 -5.26 10.04
CA LYS A 4 -2.04 -5.84 8.83
C LYS A 4 -1.68 -4.76 7.82
N LEU A 5 -0.51 -4.89 7.21
CA LEU A 5 -0.07 -4.05 6.11
C LEU A 5 -0.02 -4.89 4.83
N PHE A 6 -0.61 -4.35 3.77
CA PHE A 6 -0.48 -4.88 2.43
C PHE A 6 0.37 -3.94 1.58
N VAL A 7 1.51 -4.44 1.13
CA VAL A 7 2.39 -3.75 0.20
C VAL A 7 2.08 -4.28 -1.19
N ILE A 8 1.54 -3.45 -2.08
CA ILE A 8 0.97 -3.94 -3.34
C ILE A 8 1.66 -3.32 -4.56
N GLY A 9 1.93 -4.14 -5.57
CA GLY A 9 2.36 -3.66 -6.89
C GLY A 9 1.17 -3.24 -7.73
N VAL A 10 1.12 -1.99 -8.19
CA VAL A 10 0.01 -1.45 -8.98
C VAL A 10 0.23 -1.52 -10.50
N GLY A 11 1.28 -2.19 -10.94
CA GLY A 11 1.61 -2.31 -12.35
C GLY A 11 2.29 -1.05 -12.92
N PRO A 12 2.56 -1.01 -14.24
CA PRO A 12 3.37 0.02 -14.89
C PRO A 12 2.67 1.39 -15.05
N GLY A 13 1.44 1.54 -14.52
CA GLY A 13 0.73 2.82 -14.47
C GLY A 13 -0.72 2.79 -14.92
N SER A 14 -1.09 1.91 -15.86
CA SER A 14 -2.51 1.79 -16.24
C SER A 14 -3.27 0.96 -15.20
N PRO A 15 -4.44 1.41 -14.71
CA PRO A 15 -5.28 0.63 -13.80
C PRO A 15 -5.69 -0.74 -14.36
N LYS A 16 -5.61 -0.94 -15.69
CA LYS A 16 -5.88 -2.21 -16.37
C LYS A 16 -4.92 -3.33 -15.98
N TYR A 17 -3.72 -3.00 -15.48
CA TYR A 17 -2.72 -3.98 -15.06
C TYR A 17 -2.82 -4.36 -13.58
N LEU A 18 -3.80 -3.82 -12.86
CA LEU A 18 -4.06 -4.24 -11.48
C LEU A 18 -4.56 -5.68 -11.46
N THR A 19 -3.86 -6.53 -10.72
CA THR A 19 -4.29 -7.89 -10.44
C THR A 19 -5.58 -7.87 -9.62
N ASP A 20 -6.41 -8.91 -9.75
CA ASP A 20 -7.66 -8.96 -8.98
C ASP A 20 -7.41 -9.06 -7.48
N ILE A 21 -6.33 -9.76 -7.08
CA ILE A 21 -5.87 -9.82 -5.69
C ILE A 21 -5.57 -8.41 -5.17
N ALA A 22 -4.82 -7.58 -5.91
CA ALA A 22 -4.52 -6.22 -5.49
C ALA A 22 -5.80 -5.38 -5.31
N LYS A 23 -6.79 -5.52 -6.22
CA LYS A 23 -8.07 -4.81 -6.11
C LYS A 23 -8.83 -5.22 -4.84
N ASP A 24 -8.89 -6.53 -4.56
CA ASP A 24 -9.61 -7.05 -3.40
C ASP A 24 -8.92 -6.63 -2.09
N THR A 25 -7.60 -6.67 -2.05
CA THR A 25 -6.81 -6.17 -0.91
C THR A 25 -7.06 -4.67 -0.66
N ILE A 26 -7.05 -3.84 -1.71
CA ILE A 26 -7.39 -2.41 -1.58
C ILE A 26 -8.78 -2.27 -0.99
N ARG A 27 -9.77 -3.03 -1.47
CA ARG A 27 -11.16 -2.96 -0.98
C ARG A 27 -11.32 -3.42 0.47
N GLN A 28 -10.41 -4.20 1.02
CA GLN A 28 -10.46 -4.64 2.42
C GLN A 28 -9.90 -3.58 3.36
N SER A 29 -8.84 -2.89 2.95
CA SER A 29 -8.12 -1.93 3.79
C SER A 29 -8.98 -0.75 4.26
N ARG A 30 -8.78 -0.35 5.52
CA ARG A 30 -9.36 0.87 6.08
C ARG A 30 -8.47 2.07 5.81
N TYR A 31 -7.16 1.86 5.76
CA TYR A 31 -6.17 2.91 5.53
C TYR A 31 -5.47 2.69 4.19
N ILE A 32 -5.22 3.76 3.45
CA ILE A 32 -4.41 3.72 2.23
C ILE A 32 -3.37 4.84 2.32
N ILE A 33 -2.10 4.50 2.21
CA ILE A 33 -1.00 5.47 2.20
C ILE A 33 -0.25 5.33 0.89
N GLY A 34 -0.06 6.41 0.14
CA GLY A 34 0.65 6.29 -1.13
C GLY A 34 1.10 7.62 -1.72
N TYR A 35 1.98 7.52 -2.70
CA TYR A 35 2.35 8.67 -3.52
C TYR A 35 1.18 9.07 -4.42
N LYS A 36 1.09 10.35 -4.78
CA LYS A 36 0.02 10.87 -5.64
C LYS A 36 -0.17 10.02 -6.91
N TYR A 37 0.92 9.57 -7.52
CA TYR A 37 0.88 8.74 -8.72
C TYR A 37 0.21 7.39 -8.47
N THR A 38 0.67 6.62 -7.47
CA THR A 38 0.13 5.29 -7.20
C THR A 38 -1.31 5.34 -6.69
N LEU A 39 -1.67 6.39 -5.94
CA LEU A 39 -3.06 6.64 -5.53
C LEU A 39 -3.98 6.95 -6.72
N THR A 40 -3.51 7.72 -7.70
CA THR A 40 -4.27 7.98 -8.95
C THR A 40 -4.54 6.67 -9.69
N THR A 41 -3.55 5.77 -9.78
CA THR A 41 -3.69 4.47 -10.45
C THR A 41 -4.80 3.61 -9.84
N ILE A 42 -5.00 3.68 -8.52
CA ILE A 42 -6.00 2.85 -7.82
C ILE A 42 -7.29 3.61 -7.50
N GLU A 43 -7.44 4.87 -7.94
CA GLU A 43 -8.53 5.76 -7.50
C GLU A 43 -9.92 5.16 -7.71
N SER A 44 -10.14 4.46 -8.83
CA SER A 44 -11.43 3.82 -9.14
C SER A 44 -11.83 2.68 -8.19
N ILE A 45 -10.91 2.17 -7.38
CA ILE A 45 -11.14 1.08 -6.42
C ILE A 45 -11.37 1.63 -5.01
N ILE A 46 -10.88 2.85 -4.74
CA ILE A 46 -10.96 3.46 -3.42
C ILE A 46 -12.41 3.84 -3.08
N ASP A 47 -12.89 3.36 -1.94
CA ASP A 47 -14.16 3.79 -1.34
C ASP A 47 -13.91 4.89 -0.30
N ARG A 48 -14.12 6.14 -0.71
CA ARG A 48 -13.91 7.33 0.14
C ARG A 48 -14.88 7.45 1.32
N ASN A 49 -15.95 6.64 1.37
CA ASN A 49 -16.86 6.63 2.52
C ASN A 49 -16.34 5.76 3.67
N ARG A 50 -15.46 4.80 3.36
CA ARG A 50 -14.95 3.82 4.33
C ARG A 50 -13.44 3.96 4.58
N GLN A 51 -12.70 4.45 3.59
CA GLN A 51 -11.23 4.43 3.59
C GLN A 51 -10.65 5.81 3.89
N GLU A 52 -9.61 5.82 4.73
CA GLU A 52 -8.82 7.01 5.03
C GLU A 52 -7.56 7.01 4.15
N ILE A 53 -7.42 8.04 3.31
CA ILE A 53 -6.33 8.15 2.33
C ILE A 53 -5.29 9.18 2.77
N TYR A 54 -4.02 8.78 2.75
CA TYR A 54 -2.87 9.61 3.13
C TYR A 54 -1.91 9.73 1.94
N VAL A 55 -1.73 10.97 1.46
CA VAL A 55 -0.76 11.26 0.41
C VAL A 55 0.60 11.50 1.04
N VAL A 56 1.61 10.76 0.60
CA VAL A 56 2.99 10.92 1.07
C VAL A 56 3.90 11.53 0.01
N SER A 57 5.03 12.02 0.50
CA SER A 57 6.20 12.51 -0.21
C SER A 57 7.44 11.95 0.51
N MET A 58 8.61 12.01 -0.15
CA MET A 58 9.86 11.55 0.46
C MET A 58 10.17 12.23 1.81
N LYS A 59 9.69 13.46 2.02
CA LYS A 59 9.94 14.23 3.25
C LYS A 59 9.06 13.82 4.44
N ASN A 60 7.87 13.28 4.20
CA ASN A 60 6.89 13.03 5.26
C ASN A 60 6.44 11.56 5.37
N GLN A 61 6.87 10.68 4.45
CA GLN A 61 6.43 9.28 4.41
C GLN A 61 6.59 8.57 5.76
N GLU A 62 7.74 8.73 6.42
CA GLU A 62 8.03 8.06 7.70
C GLU A 62 7.05 8.48 8.80
N ASN A 63 6.86 9.79 8.96
CA ASN A 63 5.93 10.33 9.95
C ASN A 63 4.49 9.86 9.69
N VAL A 64 4.09 9.74 8.42
CA VAL A 64 2.76 9.26 8.04
C VAL A 64 2.59 7.77 8.32
N TYR A 65 3.59 6.94 8.03
CA TYR A 65 3.56 5.51 8.34
C TYR A 65 3.36 5.26 9.84
N GLN A 66 4.17 5.94 10.67
CA GLN A 66 4.07 5.86 12.13
C GLN A 66 2.71 6.38 12.64
N GLN A 67 2.25 7.52 12.12
CA GLN A 67 0.96 8.10 12.51
C GLN A 67 -0.21 7.16 12.20
N VAL A 68 -0.23 6.57 11.00
CA VAL A 68 -1.31 5.65 10.60
C VAL A 68 -1.24 4.36 11.41
N HIS A 69 -0.04 3.77 11.55
CA HIS A 69 0.14 2.57 12.38
C HIS A 69 -0.36 2.78 13.83
N ASN A 70 -0.08 3.93 14.42
CA ASN A 70 -0.56 4.27 15.77
C ASN A 70 -2.08 4.47 15.85
N ARG A 71 -2.72 4.89 14.76
CA ARG A 71 -4.19 5.09 14.69
C ARG A 71 -4.96 3.81 14.38
N MET A 72 -4.32 2.84 13.73
CA MET A 72 -4.91 1.53 13.45
C MET A 72 -5.26 0.80 14.75
N LYS A 73 -6.43 0.17 14.75
CA LYS A 73 -6.88 -0.77 15.78
C LYS A 73 -6.50 -2.19 15.39
N GLU A 74 -6.55 -3.11 16.33
CA GLU A 74 -6.42 -4.53 16.02
C GLU A 74 -7.46 -4.97 14.97
N GLY A 75 -7.01 -5.68 13.95
CA GLY A 75 -7.81 -6.13 12.82
C GLY A 75 -7.94 -5.10 11.69
N ASP A 76 -7.50 -3.86 11.89
CA ASP A 76 -7.43 -2.90 10.79
C ASP A 76 -6.36 -3.31 9.78
N CYS A 77 -6.66 -3.06 8.51
CA CYS A 77 -5.77 -3.29 7.38
C CYS A 77 -5.38 -1.96 6.73
N CYS A 78 -4.12 -1.85 6.36
CA CYS A 78 -3.54 -0.73 5.62
C CYS A 78 -2.98 -1.21 4.28
N THR A 79 -3.11 -0.41 3.23
CA THR A 79 -2.49 -0.69 1.92
C THR A 79 -1.53 0.41 1.53
N ILE A 80 -0.35 0.01 1.04
CA ILE A 80 0.64 0.91 0.44
C ILE A 80 0.92 0.46 -1.00
N PRO A 81 0.50 1.23 -2.02
CA PRO A 81 0.72 0.89 -3.41
C PRO A 81 2.07 1.40 -3.92
N PHE A 82 2.81 0.50 -4.57
CA PHE A 82 4.08 0.71 -5.26
C PHE A 82 3.90 0.54 -6.77
N THR A 83 4.60 1.36 -7.57
CA THR A 83 4.58 1.22 -9.03
C THR A 83 5.23 -0.10 -9.46
N GLY A 84 4.66 -0.78 -10.44
CA GLY A 84 5.22 -2.03 -10.97
C GLY A 84 4.96 -3.22 -10.06
N ASP A 85 6.02 -3.97 -9.75
CA ASP A 85 6.05 -5.06 -8.79
C ASP A 85 6.85 -4.65 -7.54
N VAL A 86 6.41 -5.07 -6.36
CA VAL A 86 7.04 -4.70 -5.09
C VAL A 86 8.48 -5.20 -4.99
N ASN A 87 8.78 -6.39 -5.50
CA ASN A 87 10.12 -6.99 -5.40
C ASN A 87 11.15 -6.30 -6.32
N PHE A 88 10.68 -5.50 -7.27
CA PHE A 88 11.50 -4.67 -8.16
C PHE A 88 11.42 -3.18 -7.82
N SER A 89 10.74 -2.84 -6.71
CA SER A 89 10.55 -1.49 -6.23
C SER A 89 11.50 -1.14 -5.09
N GLU A 90 11.38 0.08 -4.56
CA GLU A 90 12.23 0.73 -3.54
C GLU A 90 12.43 -0.14 -2.28
N SER A 91 13.43 -1.03 -2.29
CA SER A 91 13.67 -2.03 -1.22
C SER A 91 13.81 -1.42 0.16
N GLU A 92 14.51 -0.28 0.27
CA GLU A 92 14.70 0.44 1.54
C GLU A 92 13.37 0.93 2.16
N VAL A 93 12.36 1.27 1.34
CA VAL A 93 11.05 1.65 1.86
C VAL A 93 10.32 0.42 2.39
N VAL A 94 10.42 -0.70 1.68
CA VAL A 94 9.78 -1.97 2.07
C VAL A 94 10.39 -2.50 3.37
N ASP A 95 11.71 -2.48 3.51
CA ASP A 95 12.42 -2.90 4.74
C ASP A 95 11.96 -2.09 5.96
N ARG A 96 11.83 -0.75 5.81
CA ARG A 96 11.28 0.10 6.88
C ARG A 96 9.84 -0.24 7.22
N LEU A 97 9.01 -0.60 6.25
CA LEU A 97 7.63 -1.01 6.54
C LEU A 97 7.58 -2.31 7.33
N PHE A 98 8.50 -3.25 7.08
CA PHE A 98 8.68 -4.43 7.91
C PHE A 98 9.10 -4.07 9.34
N GLU A 99 10.02 -3.12 9.53
CA GLU A 99 10.40 -2.65 10.88
C GLU A 99 9.22 -2.01 11.65
N ILE A 100 8.35 -1.26 10.96
CA ILE A 100 7.23 -0.54 11.59
C ILE A 100 6.09 -1.48 11.96
N PHE A 101 5.72 -2.40 11.06
CA PHE A 101 4.54 -3.25 11.21
C PHE A 101 4.87 -4.64 11.76
N GLY A 102 6.12 -5.08 11.66
CA GLY A 102 6.60 -6.42 12.00
C GLY A 102 6.41 -7.44 10.87
N ASP A 103 7.39 -8.32 10.70
CA ASP A 103 7.49 -9.30 9.61
C ASP A 103 6.21 -10.10 9.37
N ASP A 104 5.62 -10.65 10.43
CA ASP A 104 4.41 -11.49 10.35
C ASP A 104 3.14 -10.71 9.96
N ASN A 105 3.19 -9.38 9.95
CA ASN A 105 2.05 -8.51 9.72
C ASN A 105 2.07 -7.80 8.36
N VAL A 106 3.16 -7.96 7.60
CA VAL A 106 3.31 -7.36 6.27
C VAL A 106 3.14 -8.44 5.22
N GLU A 107 2.21 -8.23 4.29
CA GLU A 107 1.98 -9.10 3.14
C GLU A 107 2.26 -8.35 1.84
N ILE A 108 3.12 -8.93 1.02
CA ILE A 108 3.44 -8.40 -0.31
C ILE A 108 2.51 -9.01 -1.34
N ILE A 109 1.76 -8.16 -2.06
CA ILE A 109 0.97 -8.55 -3.22
C ILE A 109 1.73 -8.14 -4.49
N PRO A 110 2.18 -9.09 -5.32
CA PRO A 110 2.94 -8.79 -6.52
C PRO A 110 2.10 -8.04 -7.56
N GLY A 111 2.80 -7.33 -8.45
CA GLY A 111 2.24 -6.58 -9.57
C GLY A 111 3.02 -6.81 -10.86
N ILE A 112 2.60 -6.15 -11.94
CA ILE A 112 3.29 -6.25 -13.23
C ILE A 112 4.43 -5.23 -13.27
N SER A 113 5.69 -5.71 -13.28
CA SER A 113 6.85 -4.84 -13.49
C SER A 113 6.86 -4.23 -14.91
N SER A 114 7.53 -3.08 -15.07
CA SER A 114 7.79 -2.47 -16.38
C SER A 114 8.85 -3.22 -17.21
N ILE A 115 9.53 -4.19 -16.61
CA ILE A 115 10.47 -5.11 -17.26
C ILE A 115 9.92 -6.52 -17.04
N GLN A 116 9.71 -7.27 -18.13
CA GLN A 116 9.12 -8.62 -18.12
C GLN A 116 10.02 -9.62 -18.84
#